data_AF-A0A7J3BF40-F1
#
_entry.id   AF-A0A7J3BF40-F1
#
_cell.length_a   1.000
_cell.length_b   1.000
_cell.length_c   1.000
_cell.angle_alpha   90.00
_cell.angle_beta   90.00
_cell.angle_gamma   90.00
#
_symmetry.space_group_name_H-M   'P 1'
#
loop_
_entity.id
_entity.type
_entity.pdbx_description
1 polymer ?
#
loop_
_entity_poly.entity_id
_entity_poly.type
_entity_poly.pdbx_seq_one_letter_code
_entity_poly.pdbx_strand_id
1 'polypeptide(L)'
;MHRGTENLSLRPSPAHLDISRTLALYGARGSAISRRRLGGIVGVDLLGEEVELRAKNYIGKVRRLLDGIAVASARPRFVQASEIESVLQESRRYLEDSEFYVGVGDSATGLACISYSEGLLDCMRLLGILEFQW
;
A
#
# COMPACT_ATOMS: atom_id res chain seq x y z
N MET A 1 12.78 45.96 16.68
CA MET A 1 13.89 45.49 15.83
C MET A 1 14.01 43.97 15.99
N HIS A 2 13.95 43.24 14.87
CA HIS A 2 14.33 41.83 14.63
C HIS A 2 13.66 40.75 15.50
N ARG A 3 12.58 40.10 15.04
CA ARG A 3 12.50 38.92 14.14
C ARG A 3 13.22 37.68 14.69
N GLY A 4 12.42 36.70 15.08
CA GLY A 4 12.80 35.29 15.22
C GLY A 4 11.62 34.42 14.81
N THR A 5 11.25 34.47 13.52
CA THR A 5 10.34 33.51 12.90
C THR A 5 11.09 32.19 12.81
N GLU A 6 10.84 31.28 13.74
CA GLU A 6 11.26 29.89 13.57
C GLU A 6 10.43 29.31 12.42
N ASN A 7 11.10 29.25 11.28
CA ASN A 7 10.63 28.65 10.06
C ASN A 7 10.44 27.16 10.36
N LEU A 8 9.20 26.71 10.58
CA LEU A 8 8.83 25.30 10.54
C LEU A 8 8.98 24.83 9.08
N SER A 9 10.23 24.70 8.65
CA SER A 9 10.59 24.00 7.43
C SER A 9 10.13 22.56 7.59
N LEU A 10 9.07 22.22 6.88
CA LEU A 10 8.80 20.92 6.25
C LEU A 10 9.71 19.81 6.79
N ARG A 11 9.29 19.17 7.89
CA ARG A 11 9.81 17.85 8.19
C ARG A 11 9.33 16.95 7.05
N PRO A 12 10.21 16.36 6.23
CA PRO A 12 9.77 15.40 5.24
C PRO A 12 9.09 14.24 5.99
N SER A 13 7.87 13.91 5.58
CA SER A 13 7.20 12.68 6.02
C SER A 13 8.13 11.49 5.75
N PRO A 14 8.23 10.48 6.63
CA PRO A 14 9.11 9.32 6.43
C PRO A 14 8.74 8.41 5.22
N ALA A 15 7.81 8.81 4.36
CA ALA A 15 7.22 8.01 3.29
C ALA A 15 8.14 7.73 2.08
N HIS A 16 9.47 7.85 2.22
CA HIS A 16 10.43 7.46 1.19
C HIS A 16 11.06 6.07 1.47
N LEU A 17 10.31 5.14 2.06
CA LEU A 17 10.54 3.75 1.68
C LEU A 17 9.88 3.58 0.31
N ASP A 18 10.60 4.06 -0.70
CA ASP A 18 10.31 3.83 -2.11
C ASP A 18 10.29 2.31 -2.30
N ILE A 19 9.08 1.74 -2.23
CA ILE A 19 8.82 0.32 -2.43
C ILE A 19 9.36 -0.06 -3.81
N SER A 20 9.27 0.83 -4.80
CA SER A 20 9.85 0.62 -6.13
C SER A 20 11.38 0.50 -6.08
N ARG A 21 12.08 1.20 -5.19
CA ARG A 21 13.54 1.01 -4.94
C ARG A 21 13.86 -0.30 -4.25
N THR A 22 13.03 -0.70 -3.28
CA THR A 22 13.22 -1.94 -2.52
C THR A 22 12.89 -3.17 -3.38
N LEU A 23 11.84 -3.08 -4.19
CA LEU A 23 11.47 -4.07 -5.20
C LEU A 23 12.42 -4.03 -6.39
N ALA A 24 12.99 -2.89 -6.80
CA ALA A 24 14.04 -2.86 -7.81
C ALA A 24 15.32 -3.57 -7.34
N LEU A 25 15.68 -3.49 -6.05
CA LEU A 25 16.79 -4.27 -5.49
C LEU A 25 16.52 -5.78 -5.50
N TYR A 26 15.26 -6.20 -5.33
CA TYR A 26 14.85 -7.61 -5.46
C TYR A 26 14.65 -8.05 -6.92
N GLY A 27 14.12 -7.18 -7.78
CA GLY A 27 13.84 -7.40 -9.21
C GLY A 27 15.08 -7.36 -10.08
N ALA A 28 16.12 -6.60 -9.70
CA ALA A 28 17.41 -6.58 -10.39
C ALA A 28 18.17 -7.91 -10.29
N ARG A 29 17.82 -8.80 -9.35
CA ARG A 29 18.33 -10.19 -9.33
C ARG A 29 17.57 -11.13 -10.27
N GLY A 30 16.41 -10.73 -10.79
CA GLY A 30 15.59 -11.53 -11.70
C GLY A 30 15.94 -11.37 -13.20
N SER A 31 16.63 -10.30 -13.59
CA SER A 31 16.78 -9.93 -15.01
C SER A 31 18.07 -10.43 -15.70
N ALA A 32 18.86 -11.30 -15.07
CA ALA A 32 20.14 -11.78 -15.64
C ALA A 32 20.29 -13.31 -15.66
N ILE A 33 19.21 -14.07 -15.89
CA ILE A 33 19.31 -15.52 -16.10
C ILE A 33 19.13 -15.86 -17.58
N SER A 34 20.28 -16.22 -18.15
CA SER A 34 20.53 -16.61 -19.54
C SER A 34 19.57 -17.69 -20.06
N ARG A 35 19.09 -17.47 -21.30
CA ARG A 35 18.29 -18.40 -22.10
C ARG A 35 19.04 -19.72 -22.33
N ARG A 36 18.56 -20.83 -21.75
CA ARG A 36 18.33 -22.16 -22.39
C ARG A 36 17.98 -23.26 -21.37
N ARG A 37 16.71 -23.67 -21.31
CA ARG A 37 16.20 -25.01 -21.64
C ARG A 37 14.69 -25.07 -21.33
N LEU A 38 13.98 -25.73 -22.24
CA LEU A 38 12.53 -25.92 -22.26
C LEU A 38 12.06 -26.64 -20.98
N GLY A 39 11.18 -25.99 -20.20
CA GLY A 39 10.61 -26.52 -18.95
C GLY A 39 10.24 -25.47 -17.91
N GLY A 40 10.86 -24.26 -17.95
CA GLY A 40 10.68 -23.22 -16.92
C GLY A 40 9.71 -22.07 -17.25
N ILE A 41 9.32 -21.87 -18.51
CA ILE A 41 8.52 -20.70 -18.94
C ILE A 41 7.11 -20.76 -18.32
N VAL A 42 6.49 -21.93 -18.30
CA VAL A 42 5.13 -22.12 -17.75
C VAL A 42 5.09 -21.78 -16.24
N GLY A 43 6.15 -22.07 -15.49
CA GLY A 43 6.16 -21.86 -14.03
C GLY A 43 6.25 -20.39 -13.61
N VAL A 44 6.94 -19.56 -14.39
CA VAL A 44 7.07 -18.11 -14.10
C VAL A 44 5.79 -17.37 -14.48
N ASP A 45 5.17 -17.74 -15.60
CA ASP A 45 3.91 -17.15 -16.06
C ASP A 45 2.77 -17.48 -15.06
N LEU A 46 2.70 -18.72 -14.57
CA LEU A 46 1.73 -19.12 -13.54
C LEU A 46 1.89 -18.35 -12.22
N LEU A 47 3.13 -18.04 -11.81
CA LEU A 47 3.39 -17.23 -10.61
C LEU A 47 2.94 -15.78 -10.82
N GLY A 48 3.15 -15.23 -12.02
CA GLY A 48 2.67 -13.90 -12.39
C GLY A 48 1.15 -13.80 -12.34
N GLU A 49 0.44 -14.77 -12.93
CA GLU A 49 -1.02 -14.85 -12.91
C GLU A 49 -1.58 -14.97 -11.48
N GLU A 50 -0.94 -15.77 -10.62
CA GLU A 50 -1.36 -15.92 -9.22
C GLU A 50 -1.21 -14.61 -8.44
N VAL A 51 -0.10 -13.90 -8.64
CA VAL A 51 0.16 -12.60 -7.99
C VAL A 51 -0.85 -11.56 -8.43
N GLU A 52 -1.14 -11.48 -9.73
CA GLU A 52 -2.14 -10.56 -10.27
C GLU A 52 -3.54 -10.85 -9.71
N LEU A 53 -3.94 -12.12 -9.65
CA LEU A 53 -5.22 -12.52 -9.09
C LEU A 53 -5.33 -12.12 -7.61
N ARG A 54 -4.27 -12.33 -6.82
CA ARG A 54 -4.24 -11.92 -5.41
C ARG A 54 -4.34 -10.40 -5.27
N ALA A 55 -3.58 -9.65 -6.06
CA ALA A 55 -3.62 -8.19 -6.05
C ALA A 55 -5.04 -7.67 -6.35
N LYS A 56 -5.67 -8.16 -7.43
CA LYS A 56 -7.05 -7.79 -7.80
C LYS A 56 -8.07 -8.11 -6.71
N ASN A 57 -7.92 -9.26 -6.05
CA ASN A 57 -8.80 -9.63 -4.94
C ASN A 57 -8.66 -8.66 -3.76
N TYR A 58 -7.44 -8.30 -3.39
CA TYR A 58 -7.18 -7.39 -2.26
C TYR A 58 -7.65 -5.97 -2.61
N ILE A 59 -7.40 -5.51 -3.83
CA ILE A 59 -7.90 -4.22 -4.35
C ILE A 59 -9.41 -4.16 -4.21
N GLY A 60 -10.12 -5.20 -4.65
CA GLY A 60 -11.57 -5.25 -4.57
C GLY A 60 -12.10 -5.20 -3.13
N LYS A 61 -11.43 -5.87 -2.18
CA LYS A 61 -11.80 -5.84 -0.75
C LYS A 61 -11.60 -4.46 -0.14
N VAL A 62 -10.39 -3.91 -0.28
CA VAL A 62 -10.01 -2.60 0.28
C VAL A 62 -10.86 -1.49 -0.31
N ARG A 63 -11.14 -1.51 -1.62
CA ARG A 63 -12.02 -0.51 -2.26
C ARG A 63 -13.41 -0.51 -1.63
N ARG A 64 -14.05 -1.68 -1.55
CA ARG A 64 -15.38 -1.82 -0.92
C ARG A 64 -15.39 -1.33 0.53
N LEU A 65 -14.32 -1.61 1.26
CA LEU A 65 -14.17 -1.14 2.64
C LEU A 65 -14.12 0.39 2.70
N LEU A 66 -13.22 1.00 1.92
CA LEU A 66 -12.97 2.44 1.92
C LEU A 66 -14.17 3.26 1.42
N ASP A 67 -15.02 2.69 0.58
CA ASP A 67 -16.26 3.33 0.11
C ASP A 67 -17.33 3.44 1.20
N GLY A 68 -17.32 2.54 2.19
CA GLY A 68 -18.35 2.46 3.24
C GLY A 68 -17.81 2.62 4.66
N ILE A 69 -16.61 3.16 4.83
CA ILE A 69 -15.91 3.08 6.11
C ILE A 69 -16.57 3.93 7.20
N ALA A 70 -16.77 3.33 8.38
CA ALA A 70 -17.30 4.01 9.55
C ALA A 70 -16.19 4.16 10.62
N VAL A 71 -16.10 5.37 11.19
CA VAL A 71 -15.23 5.63 12.35
C VAL A 71 -15.94 5.18 13.61
N ALA A 72 -15.23 4.46 14.48
CA ALA A 72 -15.77 3.96 15.74
C ALA A 72 -16.29 5.09 16.62
N SER A 73 -17.47 4.91 17.22
CA SER A 73 -18.10 5.91 18.08
C SER A 73 -17.33 6.13 19.38
N ALA A 74 -16.60 5.12 19.84
CA ALA A 74 -15.84 5.11 21.09
C ALA A 74 -14.32 5.04 20.86
N ARG A 75 -13.81 5.83 19.89
CA ARG A 75 -12.38 5.86 19.56
C ARG A 75 -11.50 6.34 20.75
N PRO A 76 -10.22 5.95 20.80
CA PRO A 76 -9.29 6.44 21.82
C PRO A 76 -9.19 7.98 21.83
N ARG A 77 -9.34 8.58 23.02
CA ARG A 77 -9.40 10.06 23.21
C ARG A 77 -8.16 10.83 22.74
N PHE A 78 -7.01 10.15 22.65
CA PHE A 78 -5.73 10.77 22.31
C PHE A 78 -5.45 10.82 20.80
N VAL A 79 -6.32 10.24 19.96
CA VAL A 79 -6.18 10.29 18.50
C VAL A 79 -7.14 11.33 17.93
N GLN A 80 -6.59 12.31 17.19
CA GLN A 80 -7.37 13.36 16.58
C GLN A 80 -8.06 12.88 15.30
N ALA A 81 -9.21 13.48 14.97
CA ALA A 81 -9.93 13.15 13.74
C ALA A 81 -9.08 13.38 12.47
N SER A 82 -8.24 14.42 12.47
CA SER A 82 -7.34 14.74 11.36
C SER A 82 -6.25 13.68 11.14
N GLU A 83 -5.77 13.05 12.22
CA GLU A 83 -4.77 11.97 12.14
C GLU A 83 -5.39 10.70 11.53
N ILE A 84 -6.64 10.39 11.95
CA ILE A 84 -7.43 9.28 11.38
C ILE A 84 -7.64 9.51 9.89
N GLU A 85 -8.12 10.71 9.52
CA GLU A 85 -8.35 11.06 8.13
C GLU A 85 -7.06 10.99 7.32
N SER A 86 -5.92 11.45 7.88
CA SER A 86 -4.63 11.35 7.21
C SER A 86 -4.25 9.90 6.88
N VAL A 87 -4.49 8.95 7.80
CA VAL A 87 -4.19 7.53 7.55
C VAL A 87 -5.16 6.92 6.55
N LEU A 88 -6.44 7.32 6.58
CA LEU A 88 -7.42 6.90 5.58
C LEU A 88 -7.07 7.41 4.17
N GLN A 89 -6.62 8.67 4.06
CA GLN A 89 -6.16 9.24 2.80
C GLN A 89 -4.91 8.54 2.29
N GLU A 90 -3.95 8.21 3.15
CA GLU A 90 -2.81 7.38 2.76
C GLU A 90 -3.25 5.99 2.30
N SER A 91 -4.18 5.34 3.00
CA SER A 91 -4.73 4.04 2.57
C SER A 91 -5.38 4.11 1.18
N ARG A 92 -6.07 5.20 0.85
CA ARG A 92 -6.64 5.46 -0.49
C ARG A 92 -5.56 5.64 -1.55
N ARG A 93 -4.50 6.38 -1.26
CA ARG A 93 -3.36 6.55 -2.19
C ARG A 93 -2.71 5.23 -2.53
N TYR A 94 -2.49 4.35 -1.54
CA TYR A 94 -1.93 3.02 -1.80
C TYR A 94 -2.89 2.09 -2.56
N LEU A 95 -4.21 2.27 -2.43
CA LEU A 95 -5.18 1.61 -3.30
C LEU A 95 -5.03 2.09 -4.75
N GLU A 96 -4.95 3.41 -4.97
CA GLU A 96 -4.74 3.99 -6.31
C GLU A 96 -3.40 3.54 -6.93
N ASP A 97 -2.31 3.54 -6.15
CA ASP A 97 -1.01 3.01 -6.58
C ASP A 97 -1.13 1.54 -6.98
N SER A 98 -1.82 0.73 -6.17
CA SER A 98 -2.02 -0.68 -6.50
C SER A 98 -2.80 -0.89 -7.80
N GLU A 99 -3.85 -0.10 -8.02
CA GLU A 99 -4.64 -0.15 -9.26
C GLU A 99 -3.78 0.25 -10.46
N PHE A 100 -2.95 1.28 -10.31
CA PHE A 100 -2.01 1.73 -11.32
C PHE A 100 -0.99 0.63 -11.67
N TYR A 101 -0.27 0.08 -10.68
CA TYR A 101 0.79 -0.90 -10.92
C TYR A 101 0.25 -2.21 -11.51
N VAL A 102 -0.89 -2.71 -11.03
CA VAL A 102 -1.56 -3.85 -11.66
C VAL A 102 -1.98 -3.51 -13.10
N GLY A 103 -2.50 -2.31 -13.34
CA GLY A 103 -2.93 -1.87 -14.67
C GLY A 103 -1.81 -1.79 -15.71
N VAL A 104 -0.57 -1.53 -15.28
CA VAL A 104 0.62 -1.53 -16.16
C VAL A 104 1.37 -2.87 -16.19
N GLY A 105 0.82 -3.92 -15.56
CA GLY A 105 1.38 -5.27 -15.55
C GLY A 105 2.42 -5.54 -14.45
N ASP A 106 2.67 -4.60 -13.54
CA ASP A 106 3.52 -4.81 -12.36
C ASP A 106 2.68 -5.25 -11.15
N SER A 107 2.15 -6.47 -11.24
CA SER A 107 1.29 -7.04 -10.21
C SER A 107 2.00 -7.27 -8.87
N ALA A 108 3.32 -7.43 -8.86
CA ALA A 108 4.09 -7.60 -7.64
C ALA A 108 4.17 -6.30 -6.83
N THR A 109 4.47 -5.17 -7.49
CA THR A 109 4.41 -3.86 -6.85
C THR A 109 2.98 -3.51 -6.45
N GLY A 110 2.00 -3.82 -7.30
CA GLY A 110 0.59 -3.65 -6.96
C GLY A 110 0.19 -4.43 -5.70
N LEU A 111 0.56 -5.71 -5.61
CA LEU A 111 0.30 -6.53 -4.42
C LEU A 111 0.94 -5.93 -3.16
N ALA A 112 2.17 -5.41 -3.26
CA ALA A 112 2.83 -4.75 -2.13
C ALA A 112 2.09 -3.48 -1.69
N CYS A 113 1.67 -2.63 -2.64
CA CYS A 113 0.89 -1.42 -2.36
C CYS A 113 -0.42 -1.74 -1.64
N ILE A 114 -1.19 -2.72 -2.14
CA ILE A 114 -2.49 -3.03 -1.54
C ILE A 114 -2.36 -3.72 -0.18
N SER A 115 -1.36 -4.57 0.02
CA SER A 115 -1.08 -5.14 1.34
C SER A 115 -0.68 -4.07 2.36
N TYR A 116 -0.02 -3.00 1.94
CA TYR A 116 0.26 -1.86 2.82
C TYR A 116 -1.02 -1.10 3.20
N SER A 117 -1.90 -0.82 2.24
CA SER A 117 -3.21 -0.22 2.50
C SER A 117 -4.04 -1.07 3.48
N GLU A 118 -4.12 -2.39 3.25
CA GLU A 118 -4.81 -3.34 4.13
C GLU A 118 -4.22 -3.32 5.55
N GLY A 119 -2.89 -3.32 5.67
CA GLY A 119 -2.20 -3.27 6.96
C GLY A 119 -2.46 -1.99 7.76
N LEU A 120 -2.56 -0.83 7.10
CA LEU A 120 -2.95 0.43 7.75
C LEU A 120 -4.36 0.32 8.35
N LEU A 121 -5.30 -0.20 7.56
CA LEU A 121 -6.71 -0.35 7.95
C LEU A 121 -6.89 -1.37 9.08
N ASP A 122 -6.22 -2.51 8.99
CA ASP A 122 -6.23 -3.52 10.05
C ASP A 122 -5.62 -2.99 11.35
N CYS A 123 -4.54 -2.21 11.28
CA CYS A 123 -3.97 -1.57 12.46
C CYS A 123 -4.99 -0.63 13.14
N MET A 124 -5.67 0.22 12.36
CA MET A 124 -6.70 1.11 12.90
C MET A 124 -7.89 0.35 13.49
N ARG A 125 -8.28 -0.79 12.90
CA ARG A 125 -9.30 -1.69 13.46
C ARG A 125 -8.85 -2.30 14.78
N LEU A 126 -7.63 -2.82 14.86
CA LEU A 126 -7.05 -3.42 16.08
C LEU A 126 -6.94 -2.40 17.22
N LEU A 127 -6.70 -1.14 16.89
CA LEU A 127 -6.67 -0.03 17.86
C LEU A 127 -8.08 0.47 18.26
N GLY A 128 -9.15 -0.11 17.72
CA GLY A 128 -10.53 0.30 18.00
C GLY A 128 -10.91 1.67 17.42
N ILE A 129 -10.20 2.11 16.37
CA ILE A 129 -10.47 3.39 15.69
C ILE A 129 -11.51 3.19 14.57
N LEU A 130 -11.45 2.05 13.88
CA LEU A 130 -12.37 1.66 12.81
C LEU A 130 -13.10 0.37 13.19
N GLU A 131 -14.33 0.23 12.69
CA GLU A 131 -15.16 -0.96 12.91
C GLU A 131 -15.57 -1.55 11.56
N PHE A 132 -15.04 -2.73 11.22
CA PHE A 132 -15.39 -3.43 9.98
C PHE A 132 -15.02 -4.92 10.02
N GLN A 133 -15.47 -5.65 8.99
CA GLN A 133 -15.11 -7.04 8.68
C GLN A 133 -14.82 -7.19 7.17
N TRP A 134 -13.95 -8.14 6.81
CA TRP A 134 -13.48 -8.38 5.43
C TRP A 134 -14.43 -9.25 4.59
#